data_AF-A0A7S0F282-F1
#
_entry.id   AF-A0A7S0F282-F1
#
_cell.length_a   1.000
_cell.length_b   1.000
_cell.length_c   1.000
_cell.angle_alpha   90.00
_cell.angle_beta   90.00
_cell.angle_gamma   90.00
#
_symmetry.space_group_name_H-M   'P 1'
#
loop_
_entity.id
_entity.type
_entity.pdbx_description
1 polymer ?
#
loop_
_entity_poly.entity_id
_entity_poly.type
_entity_poly.pdbx_seq_one_letter_code
_entity_poly.pdbx_strand_id
1 'polypeptide(L)'
;AVVLWAKTERGCILGASSLSEKQINPPKLGRLAVEKLRETLAHGGCVDEHMQDQLMIFMALGDGRSSLRSGPLSLHTRTAMNFLEEMMGVKFEVTEEGSNILIECE
;
A
#
# COMPACT_ATOMS: atom_id res chain seq x y z
N ALA A 1 -1.43 21.53 -1.05
CA ALA A 1 -1.24 20.10 -0.74
C ALA A 1 0.10 19.93 -0.05
N VAL A 2 0.24 18.94 0.83
CA VAL A 2 1.51 18.51 1.42
C VAL A 2 1.70 17.04 1.07
N VAL A 3 2.88 16.70 0.58
CA VAL A 3 3.29 15.33 0.28
C VAL A 3 4.58 15.07 1.06
N LEU A 4 4.64 13.92 1.72
CA LEU A 4 5.80 13.44 2.45
C LEU A 4 6.12 12.03 1.97
N TRP A 5 7.38 11.66 2.01
CA TRP A 5 7.81 10.29 1.77
C TRP A 5 8.95 9.91 2.69
N ALA A 6 9.01 8.63 3.04
CA ALA A 6 10.11 8.01 3.75
C ALA A 6 10.87 7.08 2.81
N LYS A 7 12.20 7.14 2.85
CA LYS A 7 13.08 6.20 2.16
C LYS A 7 13.70 5.27 3.18
N THR A 8 13.49 3.97 3.04
CA THR A 8 14.08 2.97 3.93
C THR A 8 15.50 2.60 3.48
N GLU A 9 16.30 2.03 4.39
CA GLU A 9 17.66 1.56 4.08
C GLU A 9 17.68 0.48 2.98
N ARG A 10 16.58 -0.29 2.85
CA ARG A 10 16.40 -1.31 1.81
C ARG A 10 15.84 -0.76 0.50
N GLY A 11 15.64 0.55 0.39
CA GLY A 11 15.22 1.22 -0.84
C GLY A 11 13.71 1.35 -1.04
N CYS A 12 12.87 0.94 -0.08
CA CYS A 12 11.42 1.19 -0.18
C CYS A 12 11.14 2.69 -0.07
N ILE A 13 10.14 3.16 -0.83
CA ILE A 13 9.63 4.53 -0.77
C ILE A 13 8.17 4.44 -0.34
N LEU A 14 7.84 4.99 0.82
CA LEU A 14 6.48 5.02 1.34
C LEU A 14 5.99 6.47 1.39
N GLY A 15 4.86 6.74 0.74
CA GLY A 15 4.31 8.08 0.62
C GLY A 15 3.09 8.32 1.50
N ALA A 16 2.88 9.58 1.87
CA ALA A 16 1.61 10.05 2.40
C ALA A 16 1.35 11.48 1.92
N SER A 17 0.06 11.82 1.74
CA SER A 17 -0.32 13.17 1.36
C SER A 17 -1.57 13.68 2.08
N SER A 18 -1.67 15.01 2.15
CA SER A 18 -2.85 15.70 2.62
C SER A 18 -3.18 16.88 1.70
N LEU A 19 -4.44 16.98 1.32
CA LEU A 19 -4.97 18.04 0.46
C LEU A 19 -5.61 19.12 1.32
N SER A 20 -5.45 20.38 0.90
CA SER A 20 -6.12 21.48 1.57
C SER A 20 -7.58 21.49 1.13
N GLU A 21 -8.49 21.29 2.07
CA GLU A 21 -9.90 21.59 1.87
C GLU A 21 -10.19 23.02 2.34
N LYS A 22 -11.31 23.61 1.88
CA LYS A 22 -11.74 24.94 2.34
C LYS A 22 -11.78 24.94 3.87
N GLN A 23 -11.10 25.90 4.50
CA GLN A 23 -10.98 26.10 5.95
C GLN A 23 -9.91 25.29 6.72
N ILE A 24 -9.00 24.56 6.07
CA ILE A 24 -7.87 23.92 6.80
C ILE A 24 -6.70 24.89 7.00
N ASN A 25 -6.29 25.11 8.25
CA ASN A 25 -5.11 25.89 8.61
C ASN A 25 -3.81 25.13 8.25
N PRO A 26 -2.80 25.75 7.60
CA PRO A 26 -1.57 25.08 7.15
C PRO A 26 -0.86 24.14 8.14
N PRO A 27 -0.69 24.45 9.45
CA PRO A 27 -0.06 23.53 10.39
C PRO A 27 -0.87 22.26 10.68
N LYS A 28 -2.19 22.31 10.50
CA LYS A 28 -3.05 21.12 10.60
C LYS A 28 -2.83 20.22 9.39
N LEU A 29 -2.69 20.80 8.20
CA LEU A 29 -2.42 20.07 6.95
C LEU A 29 -1.12 19.26 7.03
N GLY A 30 -0.04 19.87 7.52
CA GLY A 30 1.24 19.19 7.72
C GLY A 30 1.14 18.03 8.73
N ARG A 31 0.47 18.25 9.87
CA ARG A 31 0.24 17.21 10.88
C ARG A 31 -0.52 16.01 10.33
N LEU A 32 -1.55 16.22 9.52
CA LEU A 32 -2.31 15.13 8.89
C LEU A 32 -1.42 14.29 7.95
N ALA A 33 -0.55 14.93 7.16
CA ALA A 33 0.38 14.19 6.31
C ALA A 33 1.39 13.38 7.12
N VAL A 34 1.88 13.93 8.25
CA VAL A 34 2.81 13.24 9.15
C VAL A 34 2.14 12.03 9.83
N GLU A 35 0.93 12.18 10.38
CA GLU A 35 0.25 11.05 11.04
C GLU A 35 -0.03 9.91 10.06
N LYS A 36 -0.49 10.22 8.85
CA LYS A 36 -0.65 9.20 7.79
C LYS A 36 0.66 8.46 7.48
N LEU A 37 1.76 9.20 7.29
CA LEU A 37 3.05 8.58 7.02
C LEU A 37 3.52 7.70 8.20
N ARG A 38 3.29 8.15 9.44
CA ARG A 38 3.61 7.38 10.65
C ARG A 38 2.81 6.09 10.72
N GLU A 39 1.52 6.12 10.42
CA GLU A 39 0.68 4.92 10.34
C GLU A 39 1.20 3.96 9.26
N THR A 40 1.48 4.45 8.05
CA THR A 40 2.06 3.64 6.98
C THR A 40 3.35 2.95 7.41
N LEU A 41 4.26 3.68 8.07
CA LEU A 41 5.52 3.14 8.57
C LEU A 41 5.31 2.11 9.70
N ALA A 42 4.34 2.33 10.58
CA ALA A 42 4.08 1.48 11.75
C ALA A 42 3.62 0.07 11.35
N HIS A 43 2.96 -0.10 10.21
CA HIS A 43 2.55 -1.42 9.73
C HIS A 43 3.75 -2.32 9.38
N GLY A 44 4.88 -1.74 8.94
CA GLY A 44 6.06 -2.50 8.53
C GLY A 44 5.98 -3.12 7.13
N GLY A 45 5.05 -2.65 6.29
CA GLY A 45 4.93 -3.02 4.89
C GLY A 45 6.02 -2.41 4.00
N CYS A 46 6.17 -2.97 2.79
CA CYS A 46 7.10 -2.46 1.78
C CYS A 46 6.50 -1.31 0.95
N VAL A 47 5.19 -1.12 1.00
CA VAL A 47 4.43 -0.17 0.18
C VAL A 47 3.33 0.51 0.98
N ASP A 48 2.89 1.69 0.51
CA ASP A 48 1.73 2.40 1.07
C ASP A 48 0.39 1.84 0.57
N GLU A 49 -0.70 2.29 1.19
CA GLU A 49 -2.06 1.81 0.93
C GLU A 49 -2.51 2.00 -0.53
N HIS A 50 -1.99 3.03 -1.21
CA HIS A 50 -2.39 3.37 -2.58
C HIS A 50 -1.54 2.63 -3.62
N MET A 51 -0.30 2.27 -3.27
CA MET A 51 0.56 1.46 -4.13
C MET A 51 0.19 -0.03 -4.07
N GLN A 52 -0.45 -0.47 -2.98
CA GLN A 52 -0.80 -1.87 -2.77
C GLN A 52 -1.63 -2.46 -3.92
N ASP A 53 -2.70 -1.78 -4.36
CA ASP A 53 -3.57 -2.28 -5.44
C ASP A 53 -2.90 -2.25 -6.82
N GLN A 54 -2.09 -1.22 -7.10
CA GLN A 54 -1.38 -1.04 -8.37
C GLN A 54 -0.38 -2.18 -8.62
N LEU A 55 0.23 -2.71 -7.56
CA LEU A 55 1.20 -3.80 -7.67
C LEU A 55 0.55 -5.16 -7.94
N MET A 56 -0.74 -5.35 -7.67
CA MET A 56 -1.42 -6.63 -7.94
C MET A 56 -1.32 -7.02 -9.42
N ILE A 57 -1.40 -6.04 -10.32
CA ILE A 57 -1.27 -6.24 -11.77
C ILE A 57 0.11 -6.82 -12.10
N PHE A 58 1.17 -6.25 -11.55
CA PHE A 58 2.53 -6.70 -11.81
C PHE A 58 2.83 -8.05 -11.18
N MET A 59 2.29 -8.32 -9.98
CA MET A 59 2.40 -9.63 -9.35
C MET A 59 1.76 -10.72 -10.20
N ALA A 60 0.56 -10.47 -10.74
CA ALA A 60 -0.16 -11.43 -11.56
C ALA A 60 0.39 -11.61 -12.98
N LEU A 61 1.19 -10.66 -13.48
CA LEU A 61 1.93 -10.79 -14.75
C LEU A 61 3.34 -11.36 -14.56
N GLY A 62 3.80 -11.49 -13.32
CA GLY A 62 5.13 -12.00 -12.99
C GLY A 62 5.26 -13.48 -13.31
N ASP A 63 6.46 -13.90 -13.72
CA ASP A 63 6.78 -15.32 -13.86
C ASP A 63 7.21 -15.90 -12.50
N GLY A 64 6.64 -17.04 -12.15
CA GLY A 64 6.81 -17.67 -10.83
C GLY A 64 6.13 -16.93 -9.69
N ARG A 65 6.57 -17.20 -8.45
CA ARG A 65 5.94 -16.71 -7.23
C ARG A 65 6.32 -15.26 -6.93
N SER A 66 5.32 -14.37 -6.96
CA SER A 66 5.44 -13.00 -6.48
C SER A 66 5.04 -12.91 -5.00
N SER A 67 5.76 -12.11 -4.21
CA SER A 67 5.42 -11.86 -2.80
C SER A 67 5.57 -10.38 -2.42
N LEU A 68 4.61 -9.88 -1.65
CA LEU A 68 4.54 -8.48 -1.22
C LEU A 68 4.09 -8.40 0.24
N ARG A 69 4.95 -7.85 1.09
CA ARG A 69 4.56 -7.47 2.45
C ARG A 69 3.98 -6.06 2.45
N SER A 70 2.82 -5.86 3.06
CA SER A 70 2.11 -4.58 3.07
C SER A 70 1.37 -4.36 4.40
N GLY A 71 0.89 -3.14 4.64
CA GLY A 71 -0.10 -2.89 5.69
C GLY A 71 -1.44 -3.57 5.40
N PRO A 72 -2.48 -3.30 6.22
CA PRO A 72 -3.79 -3.92 6.12
C PRO A 72 -4.35 -3.90 4.70
N LEU A 73 -5.05 -4.97 4.32
CA LEU A 73 -5.56 -5.13 2.97
C LEU A 73 -6.70 -4.13 2.71
N SER A 74 -6.49 -3.20 1.78
CA SER A 74 -7.51 -2.22 1.41
C SER A 74 -8.64 -2.88 0.60
N LEU A 75 -9.82 -2.24 0.57
CA LEU A 75 -10.93 -2.70 -0.28
C LEU A 75 -10.55 -2.65 -1.76
N HIS A 76 -9.80 -1.63 -2.19
CA HIS A 76 -9.32 -1.51 -3.57
C HIS A 76 -8.41 -2.67 -3.95
N THR A 77 -7.48 -3.07 -3.07
CA THR A 77 -6.60 -4.22 -3.30
C THR A 77 -7.41 -5.52 -3.41
N ARG A 78 -8.40 -5.73 -2.52
CA ARG A 78 -9.30 -6.91 -2.60
C ARG A 78 -10.05 -6.96 -3.92
N THR A 79 -10.57 -5.83 -4.38
CA THR A 79 -11.27 -5.73 -5.65
C THR A 79 -10.33 -6.00 -6.83
N ALA A 80 -9.12 -5.43 -6.82
CA ALA A 80 -8.11 -5.66 -7.86
C ALA A 80 -7.72 -7.14 -7.95
N MET A 81 -7.46 -7.79 -6.81
CA MET A 81 -7.17 -9.24 -6.76
C MET A 81 -8.32 -10.04 -7.38
N ASN A 82 -9.57 -9.80 -6.98
CA ASN A 82 -10.73 -10.54 -7.52
C ASN A 82 -10.83 -10.43 -9.05
N PHE A 83 -10.69 -9.23 -9.60
CA PHE A 83 -10.70 -9.04 -11.06
C PHE A 83 -9.54 -9.76 -11.75
N LEU A 84 -8.34 -9.71 -11.18
CA LEU A 84 -7.17 -10.37 -11.76
C LEU A 84 -7.28 -11.89 -11.71
N GLU A 85 -7.83 -12.46 -10.63
CA GLU A 85 -8.13 -13.90 -10.57
C GLU A 85 -9.14 -14.32 -11.64
N GLU A 86 -10.23 -13.56 -11.82
CA GLU A 86 -11.26 -13.85 -12.82
C GLU A 86 -10.73 -13.72 -14.26
N MET A 87 -9.92 -12.69 -14.53
CA MET A 87 -9.46 -12.36 -15.88
C MET A 87 -8.23 -13.19 -16.32
N MET A 88 -7.34 -13.51 -15.38
CA MET A 88 -6.03 -14.09 -15.70
C MET A 88 -5.83 -15.51 -15.15
N GLY A 89 -6.77 -16.01 -14.33
CA GLY A 89 -6.71 -17.37 -13.79
C GLY A 89 -5.64 -17.57 -12.71
N VAL A 90 -4.97 -16.50 -12.27
CA VAL A 90 -4.04 -16.51 -11.14
C VAL A 90 -4.77 -16.68 -9.81
N LYS A 91 -4.03 -16.96 -8.75
CA LYS A 91 -4.56 -16.97 -7.39
C LYS A 91 -3.72 -16.10 -6.48
N PHE A 92 -4.39 -15.33 -5.62
CA PHE A 92 -3.72 -14.57 -4.58
C PHE A 92 -3.98 -15.20 -3.20
N GLU A 93 -2.92 -15.36 -2.42
CA GLU A 93 -2.98 -15.79 -1.02
C GLU A 93 -2.59 -14.64 -0.10
N VAL A 94 -3.30 -14.50 1.02
CA VAL A 94 -3.04 -13.44 2.01
C VAL A 94 -2.85 -14.08 3.38
N THR A 95 -1.68 -13.87 3.98
CA THR A 95 -1.33 -14.33 5.32
C THR A 95 -1.14 -13.13 6.25
N GLU A 96 -1.76 -13.17 7.43
CA GLU A 96 -1.56 -12.16 8.47
C GLU A 96 -0.25 -12.40 9.23
N GLU A 97 0.58 -11.36 9.35
CA GLU A 97 1.89 -11.39 10.02
C GLU A 97 1.95 -10.28 11.10
N GLY A 98 1.10 -10.41 12.13
CA GLY A 98 1.04 -9.44 13.22
C GLY A 98 0.39 -8.12 12.79
N SER A 99 1.20 -7.08 12.53
CA SER A 99 0.71 -5.75 12.13
C SER A 99 0.73 -5.50 10.62
N ASN A 100 1.18 -6.49 9.83
CA ASN A 100 1.19 -6.46 8.37
C ASN A 100 0.61 -7.75 7.80
N ILE A 101 0.52 -7.79 6.49
CA ILE A 101 0.12 -8.96 5.71
C ILE A 101 1.19 -9.29 4.69
N LEU A 102 1.27 -10.57 4.34
CA LEU A 102 1.99 -11.09 3.19
C LEU A 102 0.97 -11.47 2.11
N ILE A 103 1.09 -10.85 0.94
CA ILE A 103 0.31 -11.17 -0.25
C ILE A 103 1.22 -11.96 -1.20
N GLU A 104 0.76 -13.09 -1.70
CA GLU A 104 1.49 -13.94 -2.63
C GLU A 104 0.63 -14.25 -3.85
N CYS A 105 1.26 -14.42 -5.00
CA CYS A 105 0.60 -14.76 -6.27
C CYS A 105 1.47 -15.71 -7.08
N GLU A 106 0.86 -16.76 -7.61
CA GLU A 106 1.45 -17.74 -8.55
C GLU A 106 0.64 -17.77 -9.86
#